data_AF-I7KG97-F1
#
_entry.id   AF-I7KG97-F1
#
_cell.length_a   1.000
_cell.length_b   1.000
_cell.length_c   1.000
_cell.angle_alpha   90.00
_cell.angle_beta   90.00
_cell.angle_gamma   90.00
#
_symmetry.space_group_name_H-M   'P 1'
#
loop_
_entity.id
_entity.type
_entity.pdbx_description
1 polymer ?
#
loop_
_entity_poly.entity_id
_entity_poly.type
_entity_poly.pdbx_seq_one_letter_code
_entity_poly.pdbx_strand_id
1 'polypeptide(L)' 'MVNKLKIDSKNQVIQGVKILDKILFQKVRFAVQNNHLEGWNPTQSEISQLVEKSQIKDSSLETDFNKIFGENNE' A
#
# COMPACT_ATOMS: atom_id res chain seq x y z
N MET A 1 19.31 15.08 8.45
CA MET A 1 19.42 13.62 8.27
C MET A 1 18.34 13.18 7.30
N VAL A 2 18.68 12.57 6.17
CA VAL A 2 17.67 12.00 5.27
C VAL A 2 17.21 10.70 5.93
N ASN A 3 15.98 10.64 6.43
CA ASN A 3 15.44 9.39 6.98
C ASN A 3 15.41 8.34 5.85
N LYS A 4 15.95 7.15 6.10
CA LYS A 4 15.96 6.06 5.11
C LYS A 4 14.65 5.28 5.25
N LEU A 5 13.98 5.01 4.13
CA LEU A 5 12.80 4.14 4.10
C LEU A 5 13.17 2.73 4.58
N LYS A 6 12.47 2.22 5.60
CA LYS A 6 12.69 0.87 6.15
C LYS A 6 11.57 -0.06 5.71
N ILE A 7 11.92 -1.13 4.99
CA ILE A 7 10.98 -2.19 4.57
C ILE A 7 11.60 -3.54 4.92
N ASP A 8 10.85 -4.37 5.65
CA ASP A 8 11.13 -5.79 5.83
C ASP A 8 10.06 -6.58 5.06
N SER A 9 10.42 -7.02 3.86
CA SER A 9 9.52 -7.79 2.99
C SER A 9 9.24 -9.19 3.51
N LYS A 10 10.16 -9.79 4.29
CA LYS A 10 9.98 -11.13 4.84
C LYS A 10 8.91 -11.12 5.92
N ASN A 11 8.93 -10.09 6.76
CA ASN A 11 7.98 -9.92 7.84
C ASN A 11 6.82 -8.98 7.51
N GLN A 12 6.65 -8.53 6.26
CA GLN A 12 5.56 -7.61 5.87
C GLN A 12 5.50 -6.34 6.76
N VAL A 13 6.65 -5.71 6.99
CA VAL A 13 6.76 -4.49 7.83
C VAL A 13 7.24 -3.31 6.98
N ILE A 14 6.56 -2.17 7.09
CA ILE A 14 6.95 -0.89 6.46
C ILE A 14 7.04 0.17 7.58
N GLN A 15 8.20 0.78 7.76
CA GLN A 15 8.46 1.76 8.83
C GLN A 15 7.97 1.33 10.22
N GLY A 16 8.13 0.04 10.56
CA GLY A 16 7.68 -0.52 11.84
C GLY A 16 6.20 -0.94 11.90
N VAL A 17 5.40 -0.62 10.87
CA VAL A 17 4.00 -1.06 10.76
C VAL A 17 3.92 -2.44 10.14
N LYS A 18 3.38 -3.40 10.89
CA LYS A 18 3.12 -4.77 10.43
C LYS A 18 1.79 -4.83 9.69
N ILE A 19 1.81 -5.29 8.43
CA ILE A 19 0.62 -5.46 7.60
C ILE A 19 0.41 -6.96 7.37
N LEU A 20 -0.63 -7.55 7.96
CA LEU A 20 -0.83 -9.00 7.93
C LEU A 20 -1.34 -9.52 6.58
N ASP A 21 -2.23 -8.76 5.93
CA ASP A 21 -2.74 -9.11 4.61
C ASP A 21 -1.64 -8.90 3.54
N LYS A 22 -1.32 -9.97 2.80
CA LYS A 22 -0.24 -9.98 1.81
C LYS A 22 -0.52 -9.06 0.62
N ILE A 23 -1.78 -9.01 0.16
CA ILE A 23 -2.17 -8.19 -1.00
C ILE A 23 -2.10 -6.72 -0.62
N LEU A 24 -2.64 -6.36 0.53
CA LEU A 24 -2.57 -5.02 1.10
C LEU A 24 -1.11 -4.60 1.31
N PHE A 25 -0.27 -5.48 1.86
CA PHE A 25 1.16 -5.20 2.02
C PHE A 25 1.82 -4.84 0.69
N GLN A 26 1.58 -5.59 -0.40
CA GLN A 26 2.17 -5.28 -1.70
C GLN A 26 1.66 -3.95 -2.26
N LYS A 27 0.35 -3.66 -2.14
CA LYS A 27 -0.24 -2.39 -2.58
C LYS A 27 0.37 -1.19 -1.84
N VAL A 28 0.38 -1.25 -0.51
CA VAL A 28 0.94 -0.20 0.33
C VAL A 28 2.44 -0.05 0.09
N ARG A 29 3.18 -1.15 0.00
CA ARG A 29 4.62 -1.15 -0.32
C ARG A 29 4.89 -0.44 -1.64
N PHE A 30 4.15 -0.76 -2.70
CA PHE A 30 4.33 -0.15 -4.02
C PHE A 30 4.11 1.36 -3.97
N ALA A 31 2.97 1.81 -3.38
CA ALA A 31 2.68 3.22 -3.23
C ALA A 31 3.78 3.95 -2.44
N VAL A 32 4.22 3.37 -1.31
CA VAL A 32 5.26 3.95 -0.46
C VAL A 32 6.59 4.05 -1.18
N GLN A 33 7.01 3.02 -1.90
CA GLN A 33 8.28 3.04 -2.63
C GLN A 33 8.27 4.09 -3.74
N ASN A 34 7.20 4.20 -4.51
CA ASN A 34 7.12 5.20 -5.59
C ASN A 34 7.13 6.63 -5.05
N ASN A 35 6.30 6.92 -4.05
CA ASN A 35 6.28 8.25 -3.44
C ASN A 35 7.62 8.58 -2.74
N HIS A 36 8.34 7.57 -2.23
CA HIS A 36 9.68 7.78 -1.68
C HIS A 36 10.70 8.20 -2.74
N LEU A 37 10.62 7.66 -3.96
CA LEU A 37 11.44 8.10 -5.08
C LEU A 37 11.15 9.57 -5.47
N GLU A 38 9.92 10.02 -5.22
CA GLU A 38 9.49 11.42 -5.41
C GLU A 38 9.84 12.35 -4.23
N GLY A 39 10.54 11.84 -3.22
CA GLY A 39 11.04 12.61 -2.08
C GLY A 39 10.18 12.54 -0.82
N TRP A 40 9.07 11.79 -0.83
CA TRP A 40 8.32 11.54 0.40
C TRP A 40 9.12 10.65 1.36
N ASN A 41 9.09 10.96 2.65
CA ASN A 41 9.83 10.21 3.65
C ASN A 41 8.91 9.83 4.81
N PRO A 42 8.12 8.75 4.63
CA PRO A 42 7.01 8.47 5.52
C PRO A 42 7.49 8.13 6.93
N THR A 43 6.81 8.70 7.91
CA THR A 43 6.87 8.28 9.30
C THR A 43 6.04 7.01 9.53
N GLN A 44 6.27 6.34 10.67
CA GLN A 44 5.45 5.20 11.09
C GLN A 44 3.95 5.57 11.18
N SER A 45 3.63 6.78 11.65
CA SER A 45 2.25 7.26 11.77
C SER A 45 1.56 7.40 10.41
N GLU A 46 2.24 7.99 9.42
CA GLU A 46 1.70 8.12 8.06
C GLU A 46 1.47 6.76 7.39
N ILE A 47 2.37 5.78 7.61
CA ILE A 47 2.16 4.41 7.13
C ILE A 47 0.95 3.78 7.81
N SER A 48 0.78 3.93 9.13
CA SER A 48 -0.39 3.41 9.85
C SER A 48 -1.69 3.97 9.27
N GLN A 49 -1.75 5.29 9.06
CA GLN A 49 -2.92 5.95 8.48
C GLN A 49 -3.20 5.49 7.04
N LEU A 50 -2.16 5.30 6.22
CA LEU A 50 -2.32 4.78 4.86
C LEU A 50 -2.89 3.36 4.85
N VAL A 51 -2.42 2.50 5.76
CA VAL A 51 -2.91 1.13 5.92
C VAL A 51 -4.38 1.13 6.35
N GLU A 52 -4.73 1.92 7.37
CA GLU A 52 -6.11 2.06 7.84
C GLU A 52 -7.05 2.54 6.73
N LYS A 53 -6.67 3.60 6.00
CA LYS A 53 -7.46 4.12 4.87
C LYS A 53 -7.61 3.10 3.74
N SER A 54 -6.61 2.27 3.49
CA SER A 54 -6.65 1.23 2.47
C SER A 54 -7.50 0.01 2.86
N GLN A 55 -7.81 -0.14 4.15
CA GLN A 55 -8.71 -1.18 4.68
C GLN A 55 -10.16 -0.72 4.72
N ILE A 56 -10.42 0.59 4.73
CA ILE A 56 -11.75 1.12 4.51
C ILE A 56 -12.13 0.74 3.07
N LYS A 57 -12.98 -0.27 2.94
CA LYS A 57 -13.54 -0.71 1.66
C LYS A 57 -14.25 0.48 1.04
N ASP A 58 -13.57 1.15 0.12
CA ASP A 58 -14.24 1.99 -0.87
C ASP A 58 -14.91 1.01 -1.84
N SER A 59 -16.14 0.62 -1.52
CA SER A 59 -16.97 -0.27 -2.34
C SER A 59 -17.17 0.24 -3.78
N SER A 60 -16.74 1.46 -4.08
CA SER A 60 -16.70 2.04 -5.42
C SER A 60 -15.59 1.46 -6.31
N LEU A 61 -14.40 1.18 -5.78
CA LEU A 61 -13.23 0.81 -6.61
C LEU A 61 -13.20 -0.66 -7.07
N GLU A 62 -13.83 -1.58 -6.33
CA GLU A 62 -13.99 -2.98 -6.79
C GLU A 62 -14.90 -3.08 -8.03
N THR A 63 -15.80 -2.11 -8.22
CA THR A 63 -16.72 -2.07 -9.36
C THR A 63 -15.98 -1.70 -10.65
N ASP A 64 -15.05 -0.75 -10.60
CA ASP A 64 -14.37 -0.25 -11.80
C ASP A 64 -13.32 -1.22 -12.34
N PHE A 65 -12.61 -1.95 -11.48
CA PHE A 65 -11.60 -2.93 -11.94
C PHE A 65 -12.25 -4.10 -12.71
N ASN A 66 -13.38 -4.62 -12.22
CA ASN A 66 -14.14 -5.67 -12.90
C ASN A 66 -14.79 -5.15 -14.20
N LYS A 67 -15.15 -3.87 -14.26
CA LYS A 67 -15.75 -3.27 -15.46
C LYS A 67 -14.72 -3.01 -16.57
N ILE A 68 -13.46 -2.76 -16.23
CA ILE A 68 -12.38 -2.51 -17.19
C ILE A 68 -11.68 -3.81 -17.62
N PHE A 69 -11.56 -4.80 -16.73
CA PHE A 69 -10.78 -6.02 -16.98
C PHE A 69 -11.58 -7.34 -16.94
N GLY A 70 -12.87 -7.31 -16.61
CA GLY A 70 -13.72 -8.50 -16.46
C GLY A 70 -14.43 -8.97 -17.74
N GLU A 71 -14.44 -8.18 -18.81
CA GLU A 71 -14.98 -8.61 -20.11
C GLU A 71 -13.85 -9.12 -21.01
N ASN A 72 -13.45 -10.37 -20.78
CA ASN A 72 -12.83 -11.24 -21.79
C ASN A 72 -13.03 -12.70 -21.36
N ASN A 73 -14.28 -13.15 -21.41
CA ASN A 73 -14.62 -14.57 -21.49
C ASN A 73 -15.90 -14.68 -22.34
N GLU A 74 -15.76 -14.53 -23.65
CA GLU A 74 -16.23 -15.46 -24.70
C GLU A 74 -15.71 -15.01 -26.07
#